data_AF-A0A368N6U8-F1
#
_entry.id   AF-A0A368N6U8-F1
#
_cell.length_a   1.000
_cell.length_b   1.000
_cell.length_c   1.000
_cell.angle_alpha   90.00
_cell.angle_beta   90.00
_cell.angle_gamma   90.00
#
_symmetry.space_group_name_H-M   'P 1'
#
loop_
_entity.id
_entity.type
_entity.pdbx_description
1 polymer ?
#
loop_
_entity_poly.entity_id
_entity_poly.type
_entity_poly.pdbx_seq_one_letter_code
_entity_poly.pdbx_strand_id
1 'polypeptide(L)'
;MDASANGAALDGDLPAEEGGGASGRNCFSAGTTHSVLFAWWVSVDHGNAIRSDTATFDVGLYGEQCRHNDGSVSGVDAYDGLVAVAVENDDPRADGRVALYDTSDDGFVGSAPLGPLPDRVKFTPDGNTVMVANEGEPASDYTEDPEGSVSVVDVSNGPGNASSATAGFGNVDARSLREDGVLSRLEGLEVTARPPSFGEGDVSDLSGLYLFGGRSYLILDSDGQQVFESGDQFEQIVRNSDDDESGIDEESPAAGPEPEGVAIGGIDGEVFACIGFEEVGGVAMFDVTDPETPSFVDYSNTRDFDIGPETATEDEGEPGSVAGDLAPEGLTFVPATDSPSGDPLLIVGYEVSGTTAVYSIA
;
A
#
# COMPACT_ATOMS: atom_id res chain seq x y z
N MET A 1 -38.05 -34.46 -29.97
CA MET A 1 -39.24 -33.93 -29.27
C MET A 1 -38.93 -32.51 -28.87
N ASP A 2 -39.85 -31.61 -29.21
CA ASP A 2 -40.01 -30.23 -28.76
C ASP A 2 -38.82 -29.50 -28.12
N ALA A 3 -38.33 -28.53 -28.88
CA ALA A 3 -37.66 -27.36 -28.34
C ALA A 3 -38.71 -26.46 -27.67
N SER A 4 -38.93 -26.65 -26.37
CA SER A 4 -39.57 -25.62 -25.55
C SER A 4 -39.20 -25.77 -24.09
N ALA A 5 -38.10 -25.14 -23.71
CA ALA A 5 -37.89 -24.72 -22.33
C ALA A 5 -37.21 -23.36 -22.41
N ASN A 6 -38.03 -22.30 -22.38
CA ASN A 6 -37.54 -20.94 -22.24
C ASN A 6 -36.72 -20.89 -20.96
N GLY A 7 -35.40 -20.68 -21.09
CA GLY A 7 -34.53 -20.41 -19.96
C GLY A 7 -34.99 -19.15 -19.23
N ALA A 8 -34.78 -19.13 -17.91
CA ALA A 8 -35.06 -17.95 -17.10
C ALA A 8 -34.02 -16.86 -17.43
N ALA A 9 -34.50 -15.69 -17.82
CA ALA A 9 -33.69 -14.48 -17.89
C ALA A 9 -33.38 -13.99 -16.47
N LEU A 10 -32.19 -13.46 -16.27
CA LEU A 10 -31.88 -12.62 -15.11
C LEU A 10 -31.98 -11.17 -15.61
N ASP A 11 -32.88 -10.38 -15.00
CA ASP A 11 -33.09 -8.98 -15.32
C ASP A 11 -32.07 -8.10 -14.57
N GLY A 12 -31.35 -7.24 -15.30
CA GLY A 12 -30.54 -6.18 -14.71
C GLY A 12 -29.42 -5.68 -15.61
N ASP A 13 -29.61 -4.45 -16.12
CA ASP A 13 -28.58 -3.41 -16.29
C ASP A 13 -27.74 -3.27 -17.58
N LEU A 14 -26.88 -2.23 -17.52
CA LEU A 14 -26.88 -0.96 -18.26
C LEU A 14 -25.65 -0.84 -19.22
N PRO A 15 -25.58 0.15 -20.13
CA PRO A 15 -24.69 0.11 -21.29
C PRO A 15 -23.20 0.39 -21.00
N ALA A 16 -22.34 -0.35 -21.71
CA ALA A 16 -20.88 -0.31 -21.65
C ALA A 16 -20.30 0.48 -22.83
N GLU A 17 -20.05 1.77 -22.63
CA GLU A 17 -19.11 2.48 -23.50
C GLU A 17 -17.98 3.02 -22.61
N GLU A 18 -16.74 2.61 -22.95
CA GLU A 18 -15.44 2.95 -22.33
C GLU A 18 -14.82 1.91 -21.38
N GLY A 19 -14.46 0.72 -21.90
CA GLY A 19 -13.57 -0.22 -21.19
C GLY A 19 -12.55 -0.83 -22.14
N GLY A 20 -11.31 -0.32 -22.11
CA GLY A 20 -10.17 -0.84 -22.85
C GLY A 20 -9.71 -2.19 -22.31
N GLY A 21 -9.35 -3.12 -23.19
CA GLY A 21 -8.74 -4.40 -22.85
C GLY A 21 -7.30 -4.48 -23.37
N ALA A 22 -6.42 -5.11 -22.59
CA ALA A 22 -4.99 -5.25 -22.88
C ALA A 22 -4.68 -5.95 -24.22
N SER A 23 -3.54 -5.60 -24.81
CA SER A 23 -3.11 -5.99 -26.15
C SER A 23 -2.98 -7.52 -26.32
N GLY A 24 -4.04 -8.14 -26.84
CA GLY A 24 -4.07 -9.55 -27.25
C GLY A 24 -5.31 -10.31 -26.81
N ARG A 25 -6.05 -9.81 -25.81
CA ARG A 25 -7.34 -10.36 -25.38
C ARG A 25 -8.34 -9.22 -25.31
N ASN A 26 -9.18 -9.11 -26.34
CA ASN A 26 -10.28 -8.15 -26.32
C ASN A 26 -11.27 -8.55 -25.23
N CYS A 27 -11.84 -7.56 -24.54
CA CYS A 27 -13.03 -7.76 -23.72
C CYS A 27 -14.08 -8.54 -24.53
N PHE A 28 -14.84 -9.41 -23.87
CA PHE A 28 -15.98 -10.02 -24.53
C PHE A 28 -16.92 -8.91 -25.00
N SER A 29 -17.06 -8.78 -26.33
CA SER A 29 -18.07 -7.90 -26.89
C SER A 29 -19.44 -8.40 -26.44
N ALA A 30 -20.15 -7.58 -25.67
CA ALA A 30 -21.49 -7.89 -25.22
C ALA A 30 -22.40 -8.29 -26.40
N GLY A 31 -23.26 -9.29 -26.20
CA GLY A 31 -24.18 -9.81 -27.21
C GLY A 31 -23.75 -11.12 -27.89
N THR A 32 -22.57 -11.67 -27.57
CA THR A 32 -22.16 -12.99 -28.08
C THR A 32 -22.53 -14.10 -27.08
N THR A 33 -23.45 -14.97 -27.49
CA THR A 33 -23.77 -16.18 -26.75
C THR A 33 -22.76 -17.28 -27.09
N HIS A 34 -22.01 -17.74 -26.09
CA HIS A 34 -21.23 -18.97 -26.20
C HIS A 34 -22.03 -20.15 -25.63
N SER A 35 -22.06 -21.28 -26.33
CA SER A 35 -22.80 -22.47 -25.92
C SER A 35 -21.87 -23.69 -25.93
N VAL A 36 -21.93 -24.51 -24.88
CA VAL A 36 -21.26 -25.82 -24.83
C VAL A 36 -22.35 -26.89 -24.96
N LEU A 37 -22.20 -27.80 -25.93
CA LEU A 37 -23.16 -28.87 -26.19
C LEU A 37 -22.47 -30.23 -26.06
N PHE A 38 -23.02 -31.12 -25.24
CA PHE A 38 -22.58 -32.52 -25.17
C PHE A 38 -23.59 -33.42 -25.88
N ALA A 39 -23.11 -34.20 -26.84
CA ALA A 39 -23.87 -35.26 -27.47
C ALA A 39 -23.07 -36.56 -27.37
N TRP A 40 -23.67 -37.60 -26.80
CA TRP A 40 -23.15 -38.96 -26.91
C TRP A 40 -24.20 -39.88 -27.54
N TRP A 41 -23.74 -40.98 -28.11
CA TRP A 41 -24.60 -42.03 -28.64
C TRP A 41 -24.14 -43.39 -28.15
N VAL A 42 -25.10 -44.25 -27.84
CA VAL A 42 -24.86 -45.68 -27.58
C VAL A 42 -25.25 -46.43 -28.85
N SER A 43 -24.36 -47.30 -29.34
CA SER A 43 -24.62 -48.09 -30.56
C SER A 43 -25.84 -49.00 -30.38
N VAL A 44 -26.68 -49.08 -31.41
CA VAL A 44 -27.94 -49.85 -31.42
C VAL A 44 -27.75 -51.37 -31.38
N ASP A 45 -26.52 -51.85 -31.58
CA ASP A 45 -26.21 -53.28 -31.65
C ASP A 45 -25.79 -53.89 -30.30
N HIS A 46 -25.86 -53.14 -29.20
CA HIS A 46 -25.56 -53.63 -27.85
C HIS A 46 -26.83 -53.68 -26.99
N GLY A 47 -27.10 -54.82 -26.35
CA GLY A 47 -28.24 -55.00 -25.45
C GLY A 47 -28.11 -54.13 -24.20
N ASN A 48 -28.89 -53.06 -24.13
CA ASN A 48 -28.92 -52.14 -22.98
C ASN A 48 -29.56 -52.78 -21.75
N ALA A 49 -28.75 -53.35 -20.86
CA ALA A 49 -29.02 -53.18 -19.44
C ALA A 49 -28.41 -51.84 -19.05
N ILE A 50 -29.21 -50.78 -18.89
CA ILE A 50 -28.73 -49.52 -18.31
C ILE A 50 -28.30 -49.84 -16.88
N ARG A 51 -27.00 -50.04 -16.67
CA ARG A 51 -26.40 -50.03 -15.34
C ARG A 51 -26.19 -48.56 -14.95
N SER A 52 -26.15 -48.31 -13.66
CA SER A 52 -26.07 -46.99 -13.02
C SER A 52 -24.71 -46.29 -13.23
N ASP A 53 -24.14 -46.36 -14.41
CA ASP A 53 -22.87 -45.72 -14.72
C ASP A 53 -23.10 -44.22 -14.90
N THR A 54 -22.31 -43.42 -14.19
CA THR A 54 -22.33 -41.96 -14.24
C THR A 54 -21.15 -41.47 -15.06
N ALA A 55 -21.38 -40.46 -15.89
CA ALA A 55 -20.34 -39.66 -16.51
C ALA A 55 -20.43 -38.26 -15.89
N THR A 56 -19.37 -37.85 -15.20
CA THR A 56 -19.24 -36.51 -14.61
C THR A 56 -18.24 -35.72 -15.44
N PHE A 57 -18.52 -34.44 -15.65
CA PHE A 57 -17.57 -33.49 -16.23
C PHE A 57 -17.59 -32.22 -15.38
N ASP A 58 -16.42 -31.60 -15.24
CA ASP A 58 -16.25 -30.31 -14.59
C ASP A 58 -16.13 -29.23 -15.67
N VAL A 59 -16.90 -28.16 -15.52
CA VAL A 59 -16.82 -26.97 -16.37
C VAL A 59 -16.22 -25.84 -15.54
N GLY A 60 -14.96 -25.51 -15.81
CA GLY A 60 -14.35 -24.29 -15.31
C GLY A 60 -14.66 -23.14 -16.26
N LEU A 61 -15.35 -22.10 -15.75
CA LEU A 61 -15.47 -20.82 -16.44
C LEU A 61 -14.49 -19.86 -15.79
N TYR A 62 -13.60 -19.27 -16.58
CA TYR A 62 -12.73 -18.18 -16.13
C TYR A 62 -13.23 -16.89 -16.78
N GLY A 63 -13.80 -16.01 -15.97
CA GLY A 63 -14.14 -14.64 -16.36
C GLY A 63 -13.14 -13.71 -15.71
N GLU A 64 -12.43 -12.92 -16.51
CA GLU A 64 -11.68 -11.77 -16.01
C GLU A 64 -12.67 -10.60 -15.94
N GLN A 65 -12.90 -10.06 -14.74
CA GLN A 65 -13.80 -8.92 -14.55
C GLN A 65 -13.14 -7.68 -15.19
N CYS A 66 -13.81 -7.06 -16.15
CA CYS A 66 -13.45 -5.71 -16.61
C CYS A 66 -13.91 -4.71 -15.55
N ARG A 67 -13.16 -4.57 -14.46
CA ARG A 67 -13.22 -3.35 -13.64
C ARG A 67 -12.38 -2.28 -14.33
N HIS A 68 -12.68 -1.02 -14.08
CA HIS A 68 -11.85 0.15 -14.40
C HIS A 68 -10.51 0.09 -13.63
N ASN A 69 -9.74 -0.97 -13.87
CA ASN A 69 -8.37 -1.09 -13.40
C ASN A 69 -7.48 -0.43 -14.46
N ASP A 70 -7.67 0.87 -14.67
CA ASP A 70 -6.62 1.70 -15.22
C ASP A 70 -5.75 2.05 -14.00
N GLY A 71 -4.58 1.43 -13.88
CA GLY A 71 -3.73 1.50 -12.69
C GLY A 71 -3.89 0.38 -11.66
N SER A 72 -2.82 0.15 -10.90
CA SER A 72 -2.81 -0.61 -9.64
C SER A 72 -3.57 0.16 -8.57
N VAL A 73 -4.17 -0.58 -7.62
CA VAL A 73 -4.74 0.00 -6.41
C VAL A 73 -3.78 -0.33 -5.27
N SER A 74 -3.37 0.71 -4.57
CA SER A 74 -2.31 0.69 -3.56
C SER A 74 -2.88 0.94 -2.16
N GLY A 75 -3.73 1.96 -2.02
CA GLY A 75 -4.38 2.30 -0.76
C GLY A 75 -5.90 2.41 -0.82
N VAL A 76 -6.54 2.14 0.32
CA VAL A 76 -7.98 2.35 0.54
C VAL A 76 -8.26 2.83 1.94
N ASP A 77 -9.21 3.75 2.07
CA ASP A 77 -9.81 4.10 3.35
C ASP A 77 -11.30 4.41 3.17
N ALA A 78 -12.07 4.40 4.26
CA ALA A 78 -13.50 4.65 4.22
C ALA A 78 -13.99 5.50 5.40
N TYR A 79 -14.88 6.44 5.12
CA TYR A 79 -15.53 7.27 6.11
C TYR A 79 -17.02 7.44 5.79
N ASP A 80 -17.89 7.07 6.72
CA ASP A 80 -19.35 7.24 6.65
C ASP A 80 -19.97 6.82 5.31
N GLY A 81 -19.53 5.67 4.77
CA GLY A 81 -20.03 5.12 3.53
C GLY A 81 -19.43 5.70 2.24
N LEU A 82 -18.47 6.63 2.34
CA LEU A 82 -17.60 7.05 1.25
C LEU A 82 -16.27 6.27 1.32
N VAL A 83 -15.84 5.67 0.21
CA VAL A 83 -14.58 4.96 0.07
C VAL A 83 -13.66 5.78 -0.82
N ALA A 84 -12.43 6.01 -0.36
CA ALA A 84 -11.36 6.61 -1.15
C ALA A 84 -10.32 5.54 -1.50
N VAL A 85 -9.96 5.46 -2.77
CA VAL A 85 -9.02 4.48 -3.31
C VAL A 85 -7.91 5.23 -4.01
N ALA A 86 -6.65 5.03 -3.60
CA ALA A 86 -5.50 5.47 -4.38
C ALA A 86 -5.36 4.55 -5.59
N VAL A 87 -5.27 5.17 -6.76
CA VAL A 87 -5.12 4.49 -8.03
C VAL A 87 -3.89 5.04 -8.70
N GLU A 88 -2.91 4.18 -8.89
CA GLU A 88 -1.68 4.49 -9.59
C GLU A 88 -1.94 4.75 -11.08
N ASN A 89 -0.96 5.33 -11.74
CA ASN A 89 -0.97 5.44 -13.19
C ASN A 89 -0.30 4.20 -13.79
N ASP A 90 -0.73 3.76 -14.97
CA ASP A 90 -0.06 2.66 -15.71
C ASP A 90 1.43 3.00 -15.99
N ASP A 91 1.74 4.29 -16.10
CA ASP A 91 3.10 4.81 -16.00
C ASP A 91 3.39 5.20 -14.54
N PRO A 92 4.20 4.43 -13.79
CA PRO A 92 4.48 4.70 -12.37
C PRO A 92 5.10 6.09 -12.12
N ARG A 93 5.67 6.73 -13.14
CA ARG A 93 6.30 8.06 -13.02
C ARG A 93 5.31 9.19 -13.26
N ALA A 94 4.09 8.89 -13.69
CA ALA A 94 3.04 9.86 -13.93
C ALA A 94 2.07 9.94 -12.74
N ASP A 95 1.43 11.10 -12.61
CA ASP A 95 0.43 11.35 -11.57
C ASP A 95 -0.69 10.30 -11.60
N GLY A 96 -0.98 9.73 -10.42
CA GLY A 96 -2.15 8.90 -10.17
C GLY A 96 -3.39 9.73 -9.81
N ARG A 97 -4.38 9.06 -9.22
CA ARG A 97 -5.63 9.70 -8.78
C ARG A 97 -6.19 9.04 -7.53
N VAL A 98 -7.00 9.78 -6.78
CA VAL A 98 -7.95 9.18 -5.86
C VAL A 98 -9.25 8.94 -6.61
N ALA A 99 -9.81 7.74 -6.47
CA ALA A 99 -11.16 7.41 -6.91
C ALA A 99 -12.07 7.28 -5.68
N LEU A 100 -13.24 7.91 -5.74
CA LEU A 100 -14.21 7.98 -4.65
C LEU A 100 -15.45 7.16 -5.01
N TYR A 101 -15.90 6.32 -4.08
CA TYR A 101 -17.06 5.44 -4.25
C TYR A 101 -18.03 5.54 -3.09
N ASP A 102 -19.32 5.43 -3.37
CA ASP A 102 -20.37 5.34 -2.34
C ASP A 102 -20.73 3.87 -2.10
N THR A 103 -20.69 3.44 -0.84
CA THR A 103 -20.96 2.04 -0.43
C THR A 103 -22.45 1.65 -0.49
N SER A 104 -23.36 2.59 -0.68
CA SER A 104 -24.81 2.29 -0.75
C SER A 104 -25.20 1.61 -2.06
N ASP A 105 -24.48 1.89 -3.15
CA ASP A 105 -24.65 1.26 -4.46
C ASP A 105 -23.34 0.87 -5.16
N ASP A 106 -22.21 0.92 -4.42
CA ASP A 106 -20.84 0.72 -4.91
C ASP A 106 -20.48 1.63 -6.11
N GLY A 107 -21.18 2.75 -6.24
CA GLY A 107 -21.09 3.66 -7.37
C GLY A 107 -19.87 4.59 -7.27
N PHE A 108 -19.19 4.79 -8.39
CA PHE A 108 -18.19 5.86 -8.52
C PHE A 108 -18.87 7.23 -8.39
N VAL A 109 -18.37 8.05 -7.47
CA VAL A 109 -18.94 9.37 -7.15
C VAL A 109 -18.01 10.55 -7.40
N GLY A 110 -16.72 10.33 -7.61
CA GLY A 110 -15.78 11.39 -7.94
C GLY A 110 -14.32 10.97 -7.98
N SER A 111 -13.46 11.89 -8.39
CA SER A 111 -12.01 11.67 -8.43
C SER A 111 -11.25 12.99 -8.36
N ALA A 112 -10.02 12.95 -7.85
CA ALA A 112 -9.08 14.08 -7.91
C ALA A 112 -7.67 13.58 -8.28
N PRO A 113 -6.86 14.39 -8.98
CA PRO A 113 -5.49 14.01 -9.32
C PRO A 113 -4.62 13.95 -8.07
N LEU A 114 -3.60 13.09 -8.08
CA LEU A 114 -2.63 12.95 -6.99
C LEU A 114 -1.21 13.17 -7.54
N GLY A 115 -0.19 12.73 -6.80
CA GLY A 115 1.17 12.62 -7.32
C GLY A 115 1.45 11.23 -7.93
N PRO A 116 2.68 10.98 -8.37
CA PRO A 116 3.13 9.67 -8.86
C PRO A 116 3.15 8.64 -7.73
N LEU A 117 2.77 7.39 -8.05
CA LEU A 117 2.67 6.28 -7.10
C LEU A 117 1.96 6.67 -5.79
N PRO A 118 0.68 7.10 -5.87
CA PRO A 118 -0.11 7.29 -4.66
C PRO A 118 -0.23 5.95 -3.95
N ASP A 119 0.03 5.89 -2.65
CA ASP A 119 -0.08 4.66 -1.87
C ASP A 119 -1.03 4.85 -0.68
N ARG A 120 -0.53 5.30 0.48
CA ARG A 120 -1.34 5.43 1.69
C ARG A 120 -2.44 6.47 1.58
N VAL A 121 -3.68 6.07 1.85
CA VAL A 121 -4.87 6.93 1.88
C VAL A 121 -5.46 6.98 3.28
N LYS A 122 -5.80 8.16 3.80
CA LYS A 122 -6.57 8.33 5.04
C LYS A 122 -7.58 9.48 4.98
N PHE A 123 -8.77 9.26 5.53
CA PHE A 123 -9.73 10.34 5.81
C PHE A 123 -9.34 11.11 7.08
N THR A 124 -9.61 12.41 7.09
CA THR A 124 -9.64 13.17 8.35
C THR A 124 -10.81 12.72 9.22
N PRO A 125 -10.72 12.85 10.57
CA PRO A 125 -11.79 12.41 11.47
C PRO A 125 -13.18 13.06 11.25
N ASP A 126 -13.22 14.22 10.58
CA ASP A 126 -14.45 14.92 10.20
C ASP A 126 -14.95 14.53 8.79
N GLY A 127 -14.24 13.66 8.08
CA GLY A 127 -14.59 13.16 6.75
C GLY A 127 -14.46 14.16 5.61
N ASN A 128 -13.99 15.39 5.89
CA ASN A 128 -13.98 16.47 4.90
C ASN A 128 -12.77 16.43 3.97
N THR A 129 -11.72 15.71 4.36
CA THR A 129 -10.45 15.67 3.64
C THR A 129 -9.94 14.25 3.53
N VAL A 130 -9.33 13.92 2.39
CA VAL A 130 -8.54 12.69 2.20
C VAL A 130 -7.08 13.11 2.05
N MET A 131 -6.21 12.56 2.89
CA MET A 131 -4.76 12.70 2.78
C MET A 131 -4.21 11.48 2.06
N VAL A 132 -3.31 11.71 1.10
CA VAL A 132 -2.66 10.65 0.34
C VAL A 132 -1.16 10.88 0.31
N ALA A 133 -0.39 9.88 0.73
CA ALA A 133 1.05 9.84 0.49
C ALA A 133 1.28 9.38 -0.95
N ASN A 134 2.11 10.11 -1.68
CA ASN A 134 2.57 9.70 -3.00
C ASN A 134 4.06 9.41 -2.88
N GLU A 135 4.43 8.17 -3.12
CA GLU A 135 5.75 7.63 -2.85
C GLU A 135 6.81 8.27 -3.74
N GLY A 136 6.50 8.38 -5.05
CA GLY A 136 7.43 8.93 -6.03
C GLY A 136 8.70 8.08 -6.14
N GLU A 137 8.57 6.84 -6.59
CA GLU A 137 9.72 5.95 -6.76
C GLU A 137 10.47 6.20 -8.08
N PRO A 138 11.81 6.04 -8.07
CA PRO A 138 12.62 6.07 -9.28
C PRO A 138 12.36 4.89 -10.21
N ALA A 139 12.65 5.09 -11.49
CA ALA A 139 12.87 4.00 -12.43
C ALA A 139 14.04 3.11 -11.95
N SER A 140 14.05 1.84 -12.32
CA SER A 140 15.12 0.90 -11.92
C SER A 140 16.50 1.27 -12.46
N ASP A 141 16.56 2.05 -13.54
CA ASP A 141 17.79 2.63 -14.07
C ASP A 141 18.04 4.07 -13.58
N TYR A 142 17.16 4.55 -12.69
CA TYR A 142 17.14 5.86 -12.06
C TYR A 142 17.14 7.04 -13.03
N THR A 143 16.74 6.82 -14.29
CA THR A 143 16.72 7.89 -15.29
C THR A 143 15.56 8.87 -15.08
N GLU A 144 14.48 8.40 -14.45
CA GLU A 144 13.32 9.18 -14.03
C GLU A 144 13.10 8.91 -12.54
N ASP A 145 13.01 9.97 -11.76
CA ASP A 145 12.91 9.93 -10.29
C ASP A 145 11.91 11.02 -9.88
N PRO A 146 10.60 10.74 -9.95
CA PRO A 146 9.57 11.67 -9.53
C PRO A 146 9.72 11.94 -8.04
N GLU A 147 9.38 13.15 -7.63
CA GLU A 147 9.47 13.49 -6.22
C GLU A 147 8.28 12.90 -5.43
N GLY A 148 8.58 12.23 -4.31
CA GLY A 148 7.57 11.93 -3.30
C GLY A 148 6.85 13.19 -2.81
N SER A 149 5.60 13.04 -2.37
CA SER A 149 4.76 14.19 -1.98
C SER A 149 3.57 13.77 -1.14
N VAL A 150 2.86 14.76 -0.57
CA VAL A 150 1.57 14.55 0.09
C VAL A 150 0.48 15.29 -0.67
N SER A 151 -0.59 14.59 -1.04
CA SER A 151 -1.79 15.15 -1.65
C SER A 151 -2.89 15.31 -0.61
N VAL A 152 -3.49 16.50 -0.54
CA VAL A 152 -4.63 16.82 0.33
C VAL A 152 -5.85 17.03 -0.56
N VAL A 153 -6.84 16.16 -0.44
CA VAL A 153 -8.06 16.15 -1.26
C VAL A 153 -9.24 16.65 -0.44
N ASP A 154 -9.77 17.82 -0.80
CA ASP A 154 -11.00 18.36 -0.21
C ASP A 154 -12.22 17.66 -0.81
N VAL A 155 -13.03 17.00 0.03
CA VAL A 155 -14.30 16.36 -0.31
C VAL A 155 -15.50 17.00 0.39
N SER A 156 -15.29 18.10 1.13
CA SER A 156 -16.32 18.79 1.94
C SER A 156 -17.46 19.37 1.10
N ASN A 157 -17.20 19.67 -0.19
CA ASN A 157 -18.20 20.15 -1.16
C ASN A 157 -18.88 18.99 -1.93
N GLY A 158 -18.80 17.77 -1.40
CA GLY A 158 -19.29 16.54 -1.98
C GLY A 158 -18.23 15.87 -2.88
N PRO A 159 -18.19 14.52 -2.92
CA PRO A 159 -17.12 13.77 -3.60
C PRO A 159 -17.03 14.04 -5.10
N GLY A 160 -18.16 14.36 -5.76
CA GLY A 160 -18.17 14.74 -7.18
C GLY A 160 -17.51 16.09 -7.50
N ASN A 161 -17.19 16.89 -6.49
CA ASN A 161 -16.44 18.14 -6.60
C ASN A 161 -15.06 18.05 -5.94
N ALA A 162 -14.56 16.83 -5.71
CA ALA A 162 -13.27 16.62 -5.07
C ALA A 162 -12.17 17.39 -5.80
N SER A 163 -11.30 18.03 -5.04
CA SER A 163 -10.14 18.75 -5.57
C SER A 163 -8.94 18.54 -4.67
N SER A 164 -7.77 18.42 -5.27
CA SER A 164 -6.53 18.15 -4.56
C SER A 164 -5.56 19.33 -4.60
N ALA A 165 -4.74 19.41 -3.57
CA ALA A 165 -3.51 20.20 -3.53
C ALA A 165 -2.36 19.28 -3.12
N THR A 166 -1.25 19.31 -3.87
CA THR A 166 -0.09 18.45 -3.62
C THR A 166 1.10 19.27 -3.16
N ALA A 167 1.74 18.83 -2.09
CA ALA A 167 2.95 19.42 -1.52
C ALA A 167 4.11 18.43 -1.65
N GLY A 168 5.16 18.82 -2.37
CA GLY A 168 6.44 18.09 -2.43
C GLY A 168 7.44 18.57 -1.38
N PHE A 169 8.63 17.97 -1.38
CA PHE A 169 9.72 18.17 -0.42
C PHE A 169 10.92 18.97 -0.99
N GLY A 170 10.83 19.46 -2.23
CA GLY A 170 11.97 19.84 -3.07
C GLY A 170 12.61 21.19 -2.74
N ASN A 171 12.26 21.79 -1.61
CA ASN A 171 12.73 23.11 -1.19
C ASN A 171 13.95 23.07 -0.25
N VAL A 172 14.68 21.95 -0.17
CA VAL A 172 15.92 21.87 0.62
C VAL A 172 17.12 22.32 -0.23
N ASP A 173 17.62 23.53 0.03
CA ASP A 173 18.85 24.02 -0.61
C ASP A 173 20.07 23.26 -0.07
N ALA A 174 20.57 22.29 -0.84
CA ALA A 174 21.78 21.53 -0.48
C ALA A 174 23.01 22.41 -0.22
N ARG A 175 23.02 23.67 -0.70
CA ARG A 175 24.11 24.62 -0.44
C ARG A 175 24.16 25.07 1.01
N SER A 176 23.02 25.25 1.69
CA SER A 176 23.00 25.65 3.10
C SER A 176 23.50 24.53 4.01
N LEU A 177 23.18 23.27 3.69
CA LEU A 177 23.61 22.09 4.43
C LEU A 177 25.14 21.88 4.41
N ARG A 178 25.82 22.27 3.32
CA ARG A 178 27.30 22.24 3.22
C ARG A 178 27.96 23.24 4.16
N GLU A 179 27.39 24.44 4.30
CA GLU A 179 27.96 25.50 5.13
C GLU A 179 27.75 25.24 6.63
N ASP A 180 26.68 24.52 7.00
CA ASP A 180 26.33 24.15 8.38
C ASP A 180 27.06 22.90 8.89
N GLY A 181 27.93 22.28 8.09
CA GLY A 181 28.69 21.08 8.47
C GLY A 181 27.83 19.81 8.55
N VAL A 182 26.60 19.83 8.01
CA VAL A 182 25.67 18.68 8.01
C VAL A 182 26.27 17.49 7.27
N LEU A 183 27.01 17.72 6.18
CA LEU A 183 27.71 16.66 5.46
C LEU A 183 28.68 15.84 6.32
N SER A 184 29.30 16.45 7.33
CA SER A 184 30.20 15.73 8.25
C SER A 184 29.44 14.87 9.26
N ARG A 185 28.15 15.16 9.49
CA ARG A 185 27.23 14.36 10.32
C ARG A 185 26.60 13.21 9.53
N LEU A 186 26.70 13.24 8.21
CA LEU A 186 26.27 12.19 7.29
C LEU A 186 27.39 11.18 6.97
N GLU A 187 28.58 11.35 7.58
CA GLU A 187 29.67 10.38 7.45
C GLU A 187 29.23 9.01 7.98
N GLY A 188 28.99 8.05 7.08
CA GLY A 188 28.53 6.70 7.40
C GLY A 188 27.14 6.35 6.87
N LEU A 189 26.40 7.29 6.27
CA LEU A 189 25.19 7.02 5.49
C LEU A 189 25.52 6.95 4.00
N GLU A 190 24.77 6.16 3.23
CA GLU A 190 24.81 6.20 1.77
C GLU A 190 24.12 7.47 1.29
N VAL A 191 24.87 8.57 1.33
CA VAL A 191 24.42 9.87 0.83
C VAL A 191 24.91 10.01 -0.58
N THR A 192 23.98 10.03 -1.54
CA THR A 192 24.34 10.40 -2.90
C THR A 192 24.15 11.90 -3.09
N ALA A 193 25.20 12.51 -3.60
CA ALA A 193 25.22 13.89 -4.05
C ALA A 193 24.59 14.06 -5.44
N ARG A 194 24.02 13.00 -6.02
CA ARG A 194 23.50 12.98 -7.38
C ARG A 194 22.00 12.68 -7.36
N PRO A 195 21.18 13.34 -8.18
CA PRO A 195 19.97 12.66 -8.63
C PRO A 195 20.45 11.35 -9.29
N PRO A 196 19.80 10.21 -9.02
CA PRO A 196 20.35 8.92 -9.38
C PRO A 196 20.43 8.66 -10.91
N SER A 197 20.01 9.66 -11.72
CA SER A 197 20.17 9.76 -13.18
C SER A 197 21.59 10.04 -13.72
N PHE A 198 22.64 10.14 -12.89
CA PHE A 198 24.01 10.33 -13.38
C PHE A 198 25.01 9.30 -12.83
N GLY A 199 25.51 8.43 -13.73
CA GLY A 199 26.66 7.55 -13.49
C GLY A 199 27.94 8.28 -13.07
N GLU A 200 29.05 7.56 -12.89
CA GLU A 200 30.32 8.06 -12.31
C GLU A 200 30.79 9.43 -12.85
N GLY A 201 30.46 10.52 -12.14
CA GLY A 201 30.77 11.92 -12.45
C GLY A 201 30.96 12.83 -11.21
N ASP A 202 31.67 13.94 -11.43
CA ASP A 202 32.25 14.88 -10.46
C ASP A 202 31.22 15.55 -9.49
N VAL A 203 31.48 15.51 -8.18
CA VAL A 203 30.63 16.02 -7.07
C VAL A 203 30.80 17.53 -6.76
N SER A 204 31.45 18.26 -7.67
CA SER A 204 31.74 19.69 -7.49
C SER A 204 30.61 20.64 -7.92
N ASP A 205 29.57 20.15 -8.60
CA ASP A 205 28.41 20.91 -9.07
C ASP A 205 27.10 20.29 -8.57
N LEU A 206 26.86 20.34 -7.26
CA LEU A 206 25.68 19.75 -6.63
C LEU A 206 24.51 20.73 -6.60
N SER A 207 23.34 20.27 -7.03
CA SER A 207 22.06 20.97 -6.83
C SER A 207 21.21 20.41 -5.69
N GLY A 208 21.53 19.23 -5.14
CA GLY A 208 20.74 18.52 -4.13
C GLY A 208 21.58 17.51 -3.32
N LEU A 209 21.06 17.09 -2.16
CA LEU A 209 21.53 15.92 -1.40
C LEU A 209 20.37 14.95 -1.30
N TYR A 210 20.64 13.68 -1.57
CA TYR A 210 19.63 12.61 -1.54
C TYR A 210 20.06 11.59 -0.48
N LEU A 211 19.09 11.25 0.37
CA LEU A 211 19.17 10.20 1.37
C LEU A 211 18.11 9.18 1.00
N PHE A 212 18.45 7.90 1.05
CA PHE A 212 17.48 6.83 0.87
C PHE A 212 16.85 6.47 2.21
N GLY A 213 15.59 6.04 2.12
CA GLY A 213 14.74 5.64 3.23
C GLY A 213 14.25 6.77 4.13
N GLY A 214 12.99 6.65 4.55
CA GLY A 214 12.46 7.47 5.64
C GLY A 214 13.17 7.16 6.97
N ARG A 215 13.41 8.18 7.78
CA ARG A 215 14.24 8.06 9.01
C ARG A 215 13.63 8.74 10.24
N SER A 216 12.48 9.39 10.05
CA SER A 216 11.84 10.17 11.11
C SER A 216 10.33 10.24 10.86
N TYR A 217 9.61 10.77 11.85
CA TYR A 217 8.23 11.20 11.68
C TYR A 217 8.07 12.66 12.09
N LEU A 218 7.08 13.30 11.48
CA LEU A 218 6.66 14.67 11.75
C LEU A 218 5.23 14.67 12.28
N ILE A 219 4.95 15.54 13.24
CA ILE A 219 3.57 15.91 13.59
C ILE A 219 3.35 17.33 13.11
N LEU A 220 2.32 17.51 12.28
CA LEU A 220 1.87 18.81 11.78
C LEU A 220 0.54 19.19 12.43
N ASP A 221 0.31 20.48 12.63
CA ASP A 221 -1.01 20.98 13.02
C ASP A 221 -1.97 21.05 11.81
N SER A 222 -3.22 21.45 12.06
CA SER A 222 -4.25 21.57 11.02
C SER A 222 -3.97 22.65 9.97
N ASP A 223 -3.06 23.58 10.27
CA ASP A 223 -2.59 24.61 9.34
C ASP A 223 -1.33 24.16 8.58
N GLY A 224 -0.90 22.89 8.76
CA GLY A 224 0.29 22.31 8.14
C GLY A 224 1.60 22.79 8.74
N GLN A 225 1.60 23.40 9.93
CA GLN A 225 2.82 23.82 10.62
C GLN A 225 3.43 22.65 11.40
N GLN A 226 4.76 22.52 11.34
CA GLN A 226 5.48 21.52 12.12
C GLN A 226 5.35 21.79 13.62
N VAL A 227 4.83 20.79 14.34
CA VAL A 227 4.70 20.75 15.80
C VAL A 227 5.86 19.98 16.42
N PHE A 228 6.21 18.84 15.83
CA PHE A 228 7.26 17.95 16.31
C PHE A 228 7.98 17.23 15.17
N GLU A 229 9.25 16.90 15.40
CA GLU A 229 10.08 16.06 14.54
C GLU A 229 10.89 15.11 15.42
N SER A 230 10.85 13.83 15.10
CA SER A 230 11.50 12.80 15.90
C SER A 230 13.02 12.83 15.82
N GLY A 231 13.58 13.41 14.75
CA GLY A 231 14.99 13.27 14.41
C GLY A 231 15.34 11.79 14.21
N ASP A 232 16.48 11.36 14.76
CA ASP A 232 17.07 10.03 14.63
C ASP A 232 16.49 8.97 15.60
N GLN A 233 15.28 9.18 16.12
CA GLN A 233 14.69 8.29 17.11
C GLN A 233 14.48 6.86 16.56
N PHE A 234 14.14 6.69 15.28
CA PHE A 234 13.92 5.37 14.70
C PHE A 234 15.21 4.54 14.69
N GLU A 235 16.32 5.12 14.25
CA GLU A 235 17.62 4.46 14.28
C GLU A 235 18.07 4.12 15.70
N GLN A 236 17.79 5.01 16.67
CA GLN A 236 18.09 4.73 18.07
C GLN A 236 17.25 3.58 18.63
N ILE A 237 15.98 3.47 18.26
CA ILE A 237 15.10 2.36 18.66
C ILE A 237 15.63 1.05 18.11
N VAL A 238 15.83 0.97 16.80
CA VAL A 238 16.32 -0.22 16.10
C VAL A 238 17.66 -0.68 16.66
N ARG A 239 18.62 0.26 16.82
CA ARG A 239 19.94 -0.05 17.38
C ARG A 239 19.86 -0.58 18.82
N ASN A 240 18.94 -0.07 19.63
CA ASN A 240 18.83 -0.47 21.04
C ASN A 240 18.04 -1.78 21.23
N SER A 241 17.26 -2.20 20.22
CA SER A 241 16.55 -3.49 20.23
C SER A 241 17.40 -4.67 19.76
N ASP A 242 18.51 -4.40 19.07
CA ASP A 242 19.45 -5.41 18.63
C ASP A 242 20.40 -5.77 19.79
N ASP A 243 20.28 -6.99 20.33
CA ASP A 243 21.08 -7.50 21.46
C ASP A 243 22.46 -8.02 21.00
N ASP A 244 22.71 -8.06 19.69
CA ASP A 244 23.97 -8.52 19.11
C ASP A 244 24.98 -7.38 18.89
N GLU A 245 26.25 -7.62 19.25
CA GLU A 245 27.38 -6.76 18.89
C GLU A 245 27.74 -6.86 17.38
N SER A 246 26.77 -7.15 16.51
CA SER A 246 26.95 -7.00 15.07
C SER A 246 27.12 -5.51 14.77
N GLY A 247 28.24 -5.16 14.15
CA GLY A 247 28.45 -3.80 13.69
C GLY A 247 27.35 -3.36 12.72
N ILE A 248 27.31 -2.05 12.44
CA ILE A 248 26.45 -1.43 11.43
C ILE A 248 26.51 -2.27 10.15
N ASP A 249 25.38 -2.83 9.74
CA ASP A 249 25.23 -3.59 8.49
C ASP A 249 25.28 -2.64 7.27
N GLU A 250 25.26 -3.20 6.07
CA GLU A 250 25.32 -2.41 4.82
C GLU A 250 23.99 -1.68 4.53
N GLU A 251 22.88 -2.11 5.13
CA GLU A 251 21.54 -1.55 4.92
C GLU A 251 21.23 -0.34 5.82
N SER A 252 21.82 -0.27 7.02
CA SER A 252 21.64 0.85 7.93
C SER A 252 22.08 2.20 7.32
N PRO A 253 23.22 2.27 6.58
CA PRO A 253 23.60 3.40 5.76
C PRO A 253 22.69 3.64 4.55
N ALA A 254 22.20 2.58 3.91
CA ALA A 254 21.44 2.64 2.66
C ALA A 254 19.98 3.03 2.91
N ALA A 255 19.18 2.12 3.46
CA ALA A 255 17.74 2.25 3.68
C ALA A 255 17.40 2.74 5.10
N GLY A 256 18.10 2.25 6.13
CA GLY A 256 17.72 2.53 7.52
C GLY A 256 16.39 1.85 7.91
N PRO A 257 15.55 2.44 8.78
CA PRO A 257 14.32 1.80 9.24
C PRO A 257 13.16 1.76 8.23
N GLU A 258 13.11 2.68 7.27
CA GLU A 258 12.07 2.80 6.23
C GLU A 258 10.63 2.70 6.78
N PRO A 259 10.14 3.76 7.46
CA PRO A 259 8.78 3.80 7.98
C PRO A 259 7.78 3.91 6.83
N GLU A 260 6.80 3.01 6.81
CA GLU A 260 5.92 2.84 5.65
C GLU A 260 4.43 3.00 6.02
N GLY A 261 4.00 2.32 7.08
CA GLY A 261 2.64 2.42 7.58
C GLY A 261 2.52 3.16 8.92
N VAL A 262 1.43 3.94 9.10
CA VAL A 262 1.05 4.50 10.40
C VAL A 262 -0.43 4.25 10.72
N ALA A 263 -0.70 3.83 11.95
CA ALA A 263 -2.04 3.76 12.53
C ALA A 263 -2.12 4.59 13.80
N ILE A 264 -3.19 5.38 13.95
CA ILE A 264 -3.46 6.19 15.14
C ILE A 264 -4.62 5.58 15.91
N GLY A 265 -4.47 5.46 17.23
CA GLY A 265 -5.46 4.83 18.11
C GLY A 265 -5.57 5.48 19.48
N GLY A 266 -6.75 5.42 20.07
CA GLY A 266 -6.99 5.91 21.43
C GLY A 266 -7.07 4.76 22.44
N ILE A 267 -6.37 4.88 23.56
CA ILE A 267 -6.42 3.94 24.69
C ILE A 267 -6.57 4.74 25.98
N ASP A 268 -7.63 4.51 26.75
CA ASP A 268 -7.89 5.16 28.05
C ASP A 268 -7.77 6.70 28.09
N GLY A 269 -7.98 7.37 26.96
CA GLY A 269 -7.90 8.83 26.83
C GLY A 269 -6.54 9.36 26.37
N GLU A 270 -5.57 8.47 26.19
CA GLU A 270 -4.29 8.72 25.53
C GLU A 270 -4.39 8.37 24.04
N VAL A 271 -3.56 9.02 23.21
CA VAL A 271 -3.50 8.82 21.76
C VAL A 271 -2.15 8.23 21.41
N PHE A 272 -2.14 7.16 20.63
CA PHE A 272 -0.94 6.45 20.24
C PHE A 272 -0.79 6.40 18.72
N ALA A 273 0.46 6.49 18.27
CA ALA A 273 0.86 6.23 16.90
C ALA A 273 1.64 4.91 16.84
N CYS A 274 1.20 3.99 16.00
CA CYS A 274 1.90 2.75 15.67
C CYS A 274 2.49 2.90 14.27
N ILE A 275 3.80 2.78 14.14
CA ILE A 275 4.56 3.01 12.90
C ILE A 275 5.28 1.72 12.53
N GLY A 276 5.00 1.19 11.34
CA GLY A 276 5.69 0.02 10.78
C GLY A 276 7.02 0.42 10.17
N PHE A 277 8.08 -0.35 10.43
CA PHE A 277 9.38 -0.21 9.79
C PHE A 277 9.53 -1.33 8.77
N GLU A 278 9.51 -0.99 7.49
CA GLU A 278 9.44 -1.94 6.38
C GLU A 278 10.70 -2.80 6.31
N GLU A 279 11.86 -2.16 6.12
CA GLU A 279 13.12 -2.83 5.81
C GLU A 279 13.63 -3.67 6.97
N VAL A 280 13.75 -3.07 8.16
CA VAL A 280 14.19 -3.81 9.37
C VAL A 280 13.07 -4.71 9.93
N GLY A 281 11.81 -4.40 9.63
CA GLY A 281 10.65 -5.07 10.17
C GLY A 281 10.18 -4.50 11.51
N GLY A 282 9.00 -4.95 11.94
CA GLY A 282 8.43 -4.62 13.26
C GLY A 282 7.67 -3.29 13.32
N VAL A 283 7.08 -3.03 14.48
CA VAL A 283 6.22 -1.86 14.71
C VAL A 283 6.65 -1.13 15.97
N ALA A 284 6.91 0.16 15.84
CA ALA A 284 7.19 1.07 16.94
C ALA A 284 5.92 1.79 17.38
N MET A 285 5.70 1.89 18.68
CA MET A 285 4.55 2.57 19.28
C MET A 285 5.01 3.80 20.05
N PHE A 286 4.30 4.91 19.84
CA PHE A 286 4.56 6.19 20.50
C PHE A 286 3.27 6.72 21.14
N ASP A 287 3.36 7.21 22.37
CA ASP A 287 2.32 8.06 22.96
C ASP A 287 2.47 9.46 22.36
N VAL A 288 1.44 9.88 21.63
CA VAL A 288 1.33 11.18 20.94
C VAL A 288 0.20 12.03 21.53
N THR A 289 -0.25 11.72 22.74
CA THR A 289 -1.31 12.47 23.45
C THR A 289 -0.96 13.95 23.55
N ASP A 290 0.29 14.25 23.87
CA ASP A 290 0.86 15.59 23.71
C ASP A 290 1.69 15.62 22.41
N PRO A 291 1.18 16.23 21.33
CA PRO A 291 1.86 16.24 20.04
C PRO A 291 3.15 17.07 20.05
N GLU A 292 3.38 17.92 21.04
CA GLU A 292 4.65 18.67 21.19
C GLU A 292 5.75 17.82 21.83
N THR A 293 5.37 16.79 22.60
CA THR A 293 6.32 15.90 23.28
C THR A 293 5.92 14.42 23.19
N PRO A 294 5.90 13.82 22.00
CA PRO A 294 5.72 12.38 21.85
C PRO A 294 6.75 11.58 22.65
N SER A 295 6.35 10.40 23.12
CA SER A 295 7.25 9.50 23.84
C SER A 295 7.16 8.07 23.31
N PHE A 296 8.32 7.43 23.17
CA PHE A 296 8.40 6.03 22.77
C PHE A 296 7.84 5.11 23.85
N VAL A 297 7.01 4.16 23.44
CA VAL A 297 6.33 3.19 24.31
C VAL A 297 6.99 1.83 24.19
N ASP A 298 6.99 1.25 22.99
CA ASP A 298 7.51 -0.09 22.73
C ASP A 298 7.85 -0.29 21.26
N TYR A 299 8.68 -1.29 20.96
CA TYR A 299 9.00 -1.73 19.60
C TYR A 299 8.91 -3.26 19.55
N SER A 300 8.01 -3.77 18.71
CA SER A 300 7.79 -5.21 18.55
C SER A 300 8.25 -5.66 17.18
N ASN A 301 9.21 -6.57 17.14
CA ASN A 301 9.67 -7.21 15.91
C ASN A 301 9.72 -8.73 16.12
N THR A 302 9.04 -9.48 15.26
CA THR A 302 8.95 -10.95 15.28
C THR A 302 9.88 -11.60 14.27
N ARG A 303 10.65 -10.81 13.51
CA ARG A 303 11.62 -11.27 12.52
C ARG A 303 12.71 -12.14 13.15
N ASP A 304 13.02 -13.22 12.48
CA ASP A 304 14.19 -14.06 12.75
C ASP A 304 15.35 -13.61 11.86
N PHE A 305 16.29 -12.87 12.46
CA PHE A 305 17.45 -12.30 11.75
C PHE A 305 18.49 -13.35 11.32
N ASP A 306 18.40 -14.60 11.81
CA ASP A 306 19.25 -15.69 11.34
C ASP A 306 18.82 -16.21 9.95
N ILE A 307 17.64 -15.79 9.46
CA ILE A 307 17.07 -16.19 8.18
C ILE A 307 16.97 -14.97 7.27
N GLY A 308 17.77 -14.96 6.19
CA GLY A 308 17.76 -13.86 5.24
C GLY A 308 16.39 -13.73 4.52
N PRO A 309 15.91 -12.51 4.27
CA PRO A 309 14.61 -12.27 3.63
C PRO A 309 14.54 -12.89 2.23
N GLU A 310 15.65 -12.90 1.50
CA GLU A 310 15.78 -13.52 0.17
C GLU A 310 15.62 -15.05 0.21
N THR A 311 16.11 -15.69 1.28
CA THR A 311 15.97 -17.14 1.48
C THR A 311 14.54 -17.56 1.84
N ALA A 312 13.74 -16.63 2.37
CA ALA A 312 12.34 -16.86 2.69
C ALA A 312 11.41 -16.70 1.48
N THR A 313 11.83 -15.98 0.44
CA THR A 313 10.94 -15.53 -0.65
C THR A 313 11.27 -16.09 -2.04
N GLU A 314 12.54 -16.32 -2.38
CA GLU A 314 12.88 -16.53 -3.81
C GLU A 314 13.35 -17.94 -4.20
N ASP A 315 13.96 -18.76 -3.33
CA ASP A 315 14.75 -19.91 -3.84
C ASP A 315 14.42 -21.34 -3.33
N GLU A 316 13.64 -21.54 -2.25
CA GLU A 316 13.54 -22.89 -1.64
C GLU A 316 12.12 -23.46 -1.51
N GLY A 317 11.08 -22.74 -1.97
CA GLY A 317 9.69 -23.19 -1.84
C GLY A 317 9.15 -23.21 -0.40
N GLU A 318 9.89 -22.58 0.51
CA GLU A 318 9.47 -22.28 1.87
C GLU A 318 8.61 -20.99 1.87
N PRO A 319 7.62 -20.86 2.75
CA PRO A 319 6.76 -19.67 2.80
C PRO A 319 7.52 -18.46 3.38
N GLY A 320 7.30 -17.25 2.88
CA GLY A 320 7.94 -16.00 3.37
C GLY A 320 7.91 -15.83 4.90
N SER A 321 6.91 -16.39 5.56
CA SER A 321 6.78 -16.44 7.03
C SER A 321 7.89 -17.18 7.80
N VAL A 322 8.81 -17.92 7.15
CA VAL A 322 9.84 -18.69 7.87
C VAL A 322 10.78 -17.78 8.64
N ALA A 323 11.05 -16.57 8.12
CA ALA A 323 11.82 -15.53 8.79
C ALA A 323 10.98 -14.66 9.75
N GLY A 324 9.75 -15.06 10.08
CA GLY A 324 8.81 -14.25 10.86
C GLY A 324 8.01 -13.28 9.99
N ASP A 325 7.59 -12.16 10.59
CA ASP A 325 6.85 -11.12 9.89
C ASP A 325 7.81 -10.08 9.28
N LEU A 326 7.69 -9.83 7.97
CA LEU A 326 8.62 -9.01 7.18
C LEU A 326 7.88 -7.93 6.40
N ALA A 327 8.45 -6.72 6.30
CA ALA A 327 7.88 -5.58 5.58
C ALA A 327 6.44 -5.23 6.01
N PRO A 328 6.26 -4.69 7.24
CA PRO A 328 4.96 -4.18 7.67
C PRO A 328 4.48 -3.05 6.75
N GLU A 329 3.31 -3.27 6.15
CA GLU A 329 2.68 -2.39 5.19
C GLU A 329 1.45 -1.70 5.81
N GLY A 330 0.25 -2.18 5.49
CA GLY A 330 -0.99 -1.63 6.02
C GLY A 330 -1.15 -1.91 7.52
N LEU A 331 -1.28 -0.85 8.31
CA LEU A 331 -1.66 -0.90 9.72
C LEU A 331 -3.06 -0.35 9.94
N THR A 332 -3.84 -1.00 10.80
CA THR A 332 -5.10 -0.44 11.32
C THR A 332 -5.27 -0.70 12.80
N PHE A 333 -5.67 0.34 13.51
CA PHE A 333 -6.03 0.26 14.93
C PHE A 333 -7.52 -0.06 15.09
N VAL A 334 -7.85 -0.95 16.02
CA VAL A 334 -9.22 -1.31 16.38
C VAL A 334 -9.44 -0.95 17.84
N PRO A 335 -10.31 0.02 18.16
CA PRO A 335 -10.61 0.37 19.54
C PRO A 335 -11.20 -0.80 20.33
N ALA A 336 -10.97 -0.81 21.64
CA ALA A 336 -11.50 -1.81 22.58
C ALA A 336 -13.02 -2.04 22.43
N THR A 337 -13.79 -0.99 22.12
CA THR A 337 -15.24 -1.05 21.95
C THR A 337 -15.69 -1.85 20.73
N ASP A 338 -14.85 -1.91 19.70
CA ASP A 338 -15.12 -2.58 18.43
C ASP A 338 -14.36 -3.92 18.33
N SER A 339 -13.44 -4.16 19.26
CA SER A 339 -12.64 -5.37 19.36
C SER A 339 -13.43 -6.55 19.94
N PRO A 340 -13.31 -7.76 19.38
CA PRO A 340 -13.96 -8.96 19.91
C PRO A 340 -13.39 -9.43 21.25
N SER A 341 -12.14 -9.06 21.60
CA SER A 341 -11.53 -9.38 22.89
C SER A 341 -11.91 -8.38 23.99
N GLY A 342 -12.33 -7.17 23.61
CA GLY A 342 -12.51 -6.04 24.51
C GLY A 342 -11.21 -5.28 24.82
N ASP A 343 -10.08 -5.74 24.29
CA ASP A 343 -8.80 -5.03 24.34
C ASP A 343 -8.58 -4.30 23.00
N PRO A 344 -7.94 -3.11 22.98
CA PRO A 344 -7.53 -2.49 21.73
C PRO A 344 -6.63 -3.43 20.91
N LEU A 345 -6.82 -3.46 19.58
CA LEU A 345 -6.02 -4.27 18.67
C LEU A 345 -5.28 -3.41 17.66
N LEU A 346 -4.13 -3.89 17.22
CA LEU A 346 -3.46 -3.41 16.02
C LEU A 346 -3.36 -4.58 15.04
N ILE A 347 -3.84 -4.37 13.81
CA ILE A 347 -3.76 -5.35 12.73
C ILE A 347 -2.74 -4.84 11.73
N VAL A 348 -1.79 -5.69 11.35
CA VAL A 348 -0.67 -5.35 10.48
C VAL A 348 -0.57 -6.37 9.36
N GLY A 349 -0.58 -5.90 8.12
CA GLY A 349 -0.23 -6.71 6.95
C GLY A 349 1.28 -6.66 6.72
N TYR A 350 1.86 -7.80 6.35
CA TYR A 350 3.28 -7.94 6.06
C TYR A 350 3.45 -8.48 4.64
N GLU A 351 3.93 -7.65 3.73
CA GLU A 351 3.85 -7.97 2.30
C GLU A 351 4.86 -9.03 1.87
N VAL A 352 6.10 -8.94 2.36
CA VAL A 352 7.20 -9.83 1.97
C VAL A 352 6.97 -11.22 2.55
N SER A 353 6.53 -11.32 3.80
CA SER A 353 6.20 -12.61 4.42
C SER A 353 4.82 -13.14 4.00
N GLY A 354 3.94 -12.27 3.48
CA GLY A 354 2.54 -12.58 3.15
C GLY A 354 1.68 -12.89 4.37
N THR A 355 2.05 -12.40 5.55
CA THR A 355 1.36 -12.66 6.83
C THR A 355 0.47 -11.49 7.25
N THR A 356 -0.44 -11.76 8.19
CA THR A 356 -1.21 -10.73 8.88
C THR A 356 -1.16 -11.00 10.37
N ALA A 357 -0.59 -10.07 11.15
CA ALA A 357 -0.55 -10.18 12.59
C ALA A 357 -1.67 -9.36 13.24
N VAL A 358 -2.13 -9.83 14.40
CA VAL A 358 -3.08 -9.10 15.25
C VAL A 358 -2.45 -9.00 16.64
N TYR A 359 -2.07 -7.79 17.01
CA TYR A 359 -1.53 -7.46 18.32
C TYR A 359 -2.67 -7.05 19.24
N SER A 360 -2.67 -7.59 20.45
CA SER A 360 -3.48 -7.06 21.55
C SER A 360 -2.64 -6.05 22.30
N ILE A 361 -3.16 -4.84 22.47
CA ILE A 361 -2.48 -3.76 23.19
C ILE A 361 -3.14 -3.66 24.56
N ALA A 362 -2.42 -4.09 25.60
CA ALA A 362 -2.93 -4.21 26.97
C ALA A 362 -1.99 -3.60 28.01
#